data_AF-A0A536UXU8-F1
#
_entry.id   AF-A0A536UXU8-F1
#
_cell.length_a   1.000
_cell.length_b   1.000
_cell.length_c   1.000
_cell.angle_alpha   90.00
_cell.angle_beta   90.00
_cell.angle_gamma   90.00
#
_symmetry.space_group_name_H-M   'P 1'
#
loop_
_entity.id
_entity.type
_entity.pdbx_description
1 polymer ?
#
loop_
_entity_poly.entity_id
_entity_poly.type
_entity_poly.pdbx_seq_one_letter_code
_entity_poly.pdbx_strand_id
1 'polypeptide(L)'
;MERIDMMWEPVRYFLVQIGEFFPRVLLAIVILVAGWLIAKAVRFAVVKALRAINFNVLTERAGIDGFLRQGGGETDTTGVLGLLVYWLTILTALMIASNS
;
A
#
# COMPACT_ATOMS: atom_id res chain seq x y z
N MET A 1 -20.11 46.73 -14.02
CA MET A 1 -20.17 45.27 -14.23
C MET A 1 -18.92 44.56 -13.72
N GLU A 2 -17.76 45.23 -13.66
CA GLU A 2 -16.47 44.72 -13.14
C GLU A 2 -16.50 44.06 -11.75
N ARG A 3 -17.36 44.52 -10.83
CA ARG A 3 -17.51 43.94 -9.48
C ARG A 3 -18.08 42.51 -9.50
N ILE A 4 -18.88 42.16 -10.50
CA ILE A 4 -19.49 40.83 -10.63
C ILE A 4 -18.48 39.87 -11.24
N ASP A 5 -17.71 40.32 -12.24
CA ASP A 5 -16.67 39.51 -12.88
C ASP A 5 -15.56 39.10 -11.88
N MET A 6 -15.20 40.00 -10.96
CA MET A 6 -14.21 39.74 -9.91
C MET A 6 -14.63 38.65 -8.91
N MET A 7 -15.94 38.39 -8.76
CA MET A 7 -16.45 37.30 -7.90
C MET A 7 -16.47 35.94 -8.60
N TRP A 8 -16.48 35.91 -9.94
CA TRP A 8 -16.60 34.69 -10.73
C TRP A 8 -15.26 34.11 -11.20
N GLU A 9 -14.21 34.94 -11.28
CA GLU A 9 -12.87 34.45 -11.62
C GLU A 9 -12.33 33.37 -10.67
N PRO A 10 -12.45 33.49 -9.34
CA PRO A 10 -11.96 32.44 -8.43
C PRO A 10 -12.63 31.09 -8.66
N VAL A 11 -13.94 31.11 -8.97
CA VAL A 11 -14.72 29.90 -9.25
C VAL A 11 -14.27 29.26 -10.55
N ARG A 12 -14.05 30.06 -11.61
CA ARG A 12 -13.54 29.56 -12.88
C ARG A 12 -12.16 28.92 -12.73
N TYR A 13 -11.25 29.58 -12.02
CA TYR A 13 -9.92 29.04 -11.74
C TYR A 13 -10.00 27.69 -10.99
N PHE A 14 -10.88 27.60 -9.98
CA PHE A 14 -11.08 26.37 -9.23
C PHE A 14 -11.66 25.23 -10.09
N LEU A 15 -12.63 25.53 -10.97
CA LEU A 15 -13.22 24.54 -11.87
C LEU A 15 -12.19 23.98 -12.87
N VAL A 16 -11.33 24.85 -13.42
CA VAL A 16 -10.23 24.44 -14.30
C VAL A 16 -9.25 23.54 -13.54
N GLN A 17 -8.87 23.93 -12.32
CA GLN A 17 -7.94 23.18 -11.49
C GLN A 17 -8.48 21.79 -11.10
N ILE A 18 -9.77 21.67 -10.81
CA ILE A 18 -10.42 20.36 -10.60
C ILE A 18 -10.35 19.51 -11.86
N GLY A 19 -10.63 20.11 -13.03
CA GLY A 19 -10.55 19.43 -14.31
C GLY A 19 -9.15 18.88 -14.62
N GLU A 20 -8.10 19.60 -14.22
CA GLU A 20 -6.71 19.14 -14.38
C GLU A 20 -6.28 18.10 -13.33
N PHE A 21 -6.86 18.14 -12.13
CA PHE A 21 -6.56 17.20 -11.06
C PHE A 21 -7.23 15.84 -11.28
N PHE A 22 -8.41 15.82 -11.89
CA PHE A 22 -9.22 14.61 -12.07
C PHE A 22 -8.48 13.47 -12.82
N PRO A 23 -7.79 13.71 -13.95
CA PRO A 23 -6.99 12.67 -14.62
C PRO A 23 -5.87 12.09 -13.75
N ARG A 24 -5.20 12.93 -12.94
CA ARG A 24 -4.10 12.51 -12.06
C ARG A 24 -4.60 11.61 -10.94
N VAL A 25 -5.72 11.97 -10.33
CA VAL A 25 -6.37 11.13 -9.30
C VAL A 25 -6.79 9.78 -9.87
N LEU A 26 -7.36 9.77 -11.07
CA LEU A 26 -7.77 8.53 -11.73
C LEU A 26 -6.56 7.60 -11.98
N LEU A 27 -5.45 8.17 -12.47
CA LEU A 27 -4.21 7.44 -12.68
C LEU A 27 -3.62 6.90 -11.36
N ALA A 28 -3.61 7.71 -10.31
CA ALA A 28 -3.17 7.28 -8.98
C ALA A 28 -4.02 6.12 -8.43
N ILE A 29 -5.34 6.16 -8.61
CA ILE A 29 -6.24 5.06 -8.23
C ILE A 29 -5.89 3.78 -9.00
N VAL A 30 -5.66 3.88 -10.32
CA VAL A 30 -5.26 2.73 -11.14
C VAL A 30 -3.95 2.11 -10.65
N ILE A 31 -2.94 2.94 -10.37
CA ILE A 31 -1.65 2.50 -9.83
C ILE A 31 -1.82 1.83 -8.47
N LEU A 32 -2.64 2.42 -7.58
CA LEU A 32 -2.90 1.83 -6.26
C LEU A 32 -3.57 0.46 -6.35
N VAL A 33 -4.56 0.31 -7.24
CA VAL A 33 -5.22 -0.98 -7.48
C VAL A 33 -4.24 -2.01 -8.03
N ALA A 34 -3.41 -1.62 -9.01
CA ALA A 34 -2.40 -2.50 -9.58
C ALA A 34 -1.34 -2.91 -8.54
N GLY A 35 -0.81 -1.93 -7.80
CA GLY A 35 0.17 -2.15 -6.74
C GLY A 35 -0.37 -3.03 -5.60
N TRP A 36 -1.65 -2.91 -5.28
CA TRP A 36 -2.32 -3.78 -4.31
C TRP A 36 -2.39 -5.24 -4.78
N LEU A 37 -2.71 -5.47 -6.06
CA LEU A 37 -2.70 -6.82 -6.64
C LEU A 37 -1.30 -7.42 -6.61
N ILE A 38 -0.29 -6.63 -6.98
CA ILE A 38 1.13 -7.04 -6.91
C ILE A 38 1.52 -7.36 -5.47
N ALA A 39 1.17 -6.50 -4.50
CA ALA A 39 1.47 -6.72 -3.08
C ALA A 39 0.90 -8.04 -2.56
N LYS A 40 -0.33 -8.39 -2.94
CA LYS A 40 -0.92 -9.69 -2.60
C LYS A 40 -0.15 -10.85 -3.21
N ALA A 41 0.23 -10.77 -4.48
CA ALA A 41 0.99 -11.80 -5.16
C ALA A 41 2.38 -12.00 -4.51
N VAL A 42 3.08 -10.90 -4.23
CA VAL A 42 4.40 -10.92 -3.56
C VAL A 42 4.29 -11.51 -2.16
N ARG A 43 3.30 -11.08 -1.35
CA ARG A 43 3.05 -11.66 -0.02
C ARG A 43 2.87 -13.16 -0.10
N PHE A 44 2.03 -13.61 -1.02
CA PHE A 44 1.77 -15.04 -1.20
C PHE A 44 3.05 -15.80 -1.59
N ALA A 45 3.82 -15.27 -2.54
CA ALA A 45 5.08 -15.86 -2.97
C ALA A 45 6.10 -15.96 -1.83
N VAL A 46 6.29 -14.89 -1.05
CA VAL A 46 7.22 -14.85 0.09
C VAL A 46 6.81 -15.84 1.17
N VAL A 47 5.54 -15.85 1.58
CA VAL A 47 5.05 -16.81 2.59
C VAL A 47 5.25 -18.24 2.11
N LYS A 48 4.94 -18.53 0.84
CA LYS A 48 5.12 -19.87 0.26
C LYS A 48 6.60 -20.28 0.21
N ALA A 49 7.49 -19.36 -0.17
CA ALA A 49 8.93 -19.61 -0.23
C ALA A 49 9.53 -19.88 1.16
N LEU A 50 9.19 -19.04 2.15
CA LEU A 50 9.64 -19.21 3.54
C LEU A 50 9.16 -20.53 4.14
N ARG A 51 7.92 -20.93 3.86
CA ARG A 51 7.40 -22.25 4.27
C ARG A 51 8.11 -23.40 3.56
N ALA A 52 8.41 -23.26 2.26
CA ALA A 52 9.09 -24.30 1.49
C ALA A 52 10.50 -24.61 2.01
N ILE A 53 11.20 -23.61 2.56
CA ILE A 53 12.53 -23.80 3.18
C ILE A 53 12.47 -24.19 4.66
N ASN A 54 11.30 -24.53 5.20
CA ASN A 54 11.09 -24.81 6.63
C ASN A 54 11.56 -23.68 7.57
N PHE A 55 11.43 -22.42 7.14
CA PHE A 55 11.80 -21.27 7.97
C PHE A 55 11.06 -21.28 9.32
N ASN A 56 9.81 -21.73 9.32
CA ASN A 56 8.99 -21.94 10.51
C ASN A 56 9.68 -22.82 11.56
N VAL A 57 10.41 -23.87 11.16
CA VAL A 57 11.10 -24.77 12.09
C VAL A 57 12.30 -24.07 12.73
N LEU A 58 12.98 -23.19 11.99
CA LEU A 58 14.09 -22.39 12.51
C LEU A 58 13.61 -21.36 13.52
N THR A 59 12.50 -20.67 13.24
CA THR A 59 11.92 -19.66 14.11
C THR A 59 11.31 -20.25 15.37
N GLU A 60 10.71 -21.44 15.28
CA GLU A 60 10.19 -22.17 16.42
C GLU A 60 11.32 -22.63 17.35
N ARG A 61 12.41 -23.18 16.80
CA ARG A 61 13.61 -23.55 17.58
C ARG A 61 14.31 -22.34 18.20
N ALA A 62 14.25 -21.18 17.55
CA ALA A 62 14.78 -19.92 18.07
C ALA A 62 13.85 -19.27 19.13
N GLY A 63 12.67 -19.85 19.40
CA GLY A 63 11.70 -19.33 20.36
C GLY A 63 10.93 -18.08 19.90
N ILE A 64 11.10 -17.67 18.64
CA ILE A 64 10.51 -16.43 18.08
C ILE A 64 8.98 -16.59 17.96
N ASP A 65 8.51 -17.75 17.49
CA ASP A 65 7.08 -18.01 17.37
C ASP A 65 6.39 -18.07 18.75
N GLY A 66 7.10 -18.53 19.79
CA GLY A 66 6.62 -18.50 21.17
C GLY A 66 6.48 -17.08 21.71
N PHE A 67 7.44 -16.20 21.40
CA PHE A 67 7.38 -14.78 21.77
C PHE A 67 6.22 -14.05 21.09
N LEU A 68 6.00 -14.27 19.80
CA LEU A 68 4.89 -13.65 19.05
C LEU A 68 3.52 -14.08 19.59
N ARG A 69 3.38 -15.36 19.95
CA ARG A 69 2.15 -15.89 20.57
C ARG A 69 1.89 -15.32 21.95
N GLN A 70 2.93 -15.12 22.78
CA GLN A 70 2.79 -14.46 24.08
C GLN A 70 2.35 -13.01 23.97
N GLY A 71 2.72 -12.32 22.88
CA GLY A 71 2.24 -10.97 22.56
C GLY A 71 0.78 -10.90 22.08
N GLY A 72 0.05 -12.02 22.06
CA GLY A 72 -1.34 -12.09 21.61
C GLY A 72 -1.51 -12.25 20.09
N GLY A 73 -0.42 -12.53 19.35
CA GLY A 73 -0.47 -12.76 17.91
C GLY A 73 -0.87 -14.18 17.54
N GLU A 74 -1.92 -14.35 16.72
CA GLU A 74 -2.30 -15.65 16.14
C GLU A 74 -1.46 -16.05 14.92
N THR A 75 -0.54 -15.18 14.48
CA THR A 75 0.24 -15.34 13.25
C THR A 75 1.68 -15.76 13.55
N ASP A 76 2.20 -16.75 12.81
CA ASP A 76 3.60 -17.22 12.89
C ASP A 76 4.59 -16.20 12.29
N THR A 77 5.89 -16.36 12.57
CA THR A 77 6.93 -15.43 12.09
C THR A 77 6.89 -15.26 10.56
N THR A 78 6.61 -16.34 9.84
CA THR A 78 6.48 -16.31 8.37
C THR A 78 5.28 -15.48 7.90
N GLY A 79 4.15 -15.56 8.58
CA GLY A 79 2.99 -14.72 8.30
C GLY A 79 3.24 -13.24 8.62
N VAL A 80 3.97 -12.95 9.70
CA VAL A 80 4.41 -11.58 10.05
C VAL A 80 5.34 -11.02 8.96
N LEU A 81 6.35 -11.78 8.52
CA LEU A 81 7.22 -11.38 7.43
C LEU A 81 6.44 -11.14 6.13
N GLY A 82 5.49 -12.01 5.80
CA GLY A 82 4.59 -11.80 4.66
C GLY A 82 3.78 -10.51 4.78
N LEU A 83 3.30 -10.17 5.98
CA LEU A 83 2.57 -8.94 6.23
C LEU A 83 3.47 -7.69 6.10
N LEU A 84 4.72 -7.77 6.58
CA LEU A 84 5.71 -6.72 6.40
C LEU A 84 6.00 -6.47 4.92
N VAL A 85 6.27 -7.52 4.14
CA VAL A 85 6.51 -7.38 2.69
C VAL A 85 5.29 -6.81 1.98
N TYR A 86 4.08 -7.23 2.37
CA TYR A 86 2.84 -6.66 1.83
C TYR A 86 2.77 -5.15 2.06
N TRP A 87 2.97 -4.70 3.30
CA TRP A 87 2.93 -3.28 3.62
C TRP A 87 4.04 -2.48 2.93
N LEU A 88 5.26 -3.02 2.86
CA LEU A 88 6.34 -2.40 2.11
C LEU A 88 5.97 -2.25 0.63
N THR A 89 5.38 -3.28 0.02
CA THR A 89 4.95 -3.22 -1.39
C THR A 89 3.84 -2.18 -1.59
N ILE A 90 2.86 -2.10 -0.69
CA ILE A 90 1.82 -1.07 -0.72
C ILE A 90 2.43 0.33 -0.60
N LEU A 91 3.40 0.53 0.30
CA LEU A 91 4.10 1.81 0.45
C LEU A 91 4.85 2.19 -0.83
N THR A 92 5.52 1.24 -1.49
CA THR A 92 6.17 1.51 -2.79
C THR A 92 5.16 1.90 -3.87
N ALA A 93 4.01 1.22 -3.93
CA ALA A 93 2.95 1.56 -4.86
C ALA A 93 2.38 2.96 -4.59
N LEU A 94 2.21 3.32 -3.32
CA LEU A 94 1.75 4.64 -2.91
C LEU A 94 2.77 5.74 -3.28
N MET A 95 4.07 5.49 -3.07
CA MET A 95 5.12 6.42 -3.49
C MET A 95 5.11 6.64 -5.00
N ILE A 96 4.96 5.57 -5.79
CA ILE A 96 4.86 5.67 -7.25
C ILE A 96 3.64 6.50 -7.63
N ALA A 97 2.46 6.16 -7.10
CA ALA A 97 1.20 6.87 -7.37
C ALA A 97 1.24 8.35 -6.95
N SER A 98 2.01 8.69 -5.93
CA SER A 98 2.14 10.08 -5.43
C SER A 98 3.17 10.91 -6.21
N ASN A 99 4.12 10.25 -6.88
CA ASN A 99 5.17 10.88 -7.68
C ASN A 99 4.89 10.84 -9.20
N SER A 100 3.72 10.35 -9.61
CA SER A 100 3.28 10.29 -11.02
C SER A 100 2.17 11.29 -11.30
#